data_AF-A0A1H4CCS0-F1
#
_entry.id   AF-A0A1H4CCS0-F1
#
_cell.length_a   1.000
_cell.length_b   1.000
_cell.length_c   1.000
_cell.angle_alpha   90.00
_cell.angle_beta   90.00
_cell.angle_gamma   90.00
#
_symmetry.space_group_name_H-M   'P 1'
#
loop_
_entity.id
_entity.type
_entity.pdbx_description
1 polymer ?
#
loop_
_entity_poly.entity_id
_entity_poly.type
_entity_poly.pdbx_seq_one_letter_code
_entity_poly.pdbx_strand_id
1 'polypeptide(L)'
;MNHPGYTVTKAPVTKSHPIQWHNLIRALWIGGLAVYIIHLNTTDSLHYYLAPTMQRLLLCCPVPFLFIAAIMAWHGLFGNSQLHCDCEHPPPSGWGRSSLMYGLIAIPLVLGFLLPDQALGSSMASQKGMSRTYGPPEIRRKEPLSDTVELDIKDLSKKTANVESSVPATKVQFVPPDEYSREFAKLAEKLYAESVIKVYPEIFSETLGSIDMFQRQFAGKAISLTGFVYRDKSMEHESHFALGRFLVMCCPADAAPFGVMIHVPNADSYPTDSWVQIDGTIGSAQVNGEDTIEIRATKVTPVDQPSTPYIYTSANSVVTYDELQNK
;
A
#
# COMPACT_ATOMS: atom_id res chain seq x y z
N MET A 1 -67.99 -51.42 10.46
CA MET A 1 -66.81 -51.15 9.60
C MET A 1 -65.85 -50.31 10.43
N ASN A 2 -64.77 -50.93 10.89
CA ASN A 2 -63.78 -50.34 11.78
C ASN A 2 -62.70 -49.66 10.94
N HIS A 3 -62.44 -48.37 11.16
CA HIS A 3 -61.26 -47.70 10.61
C HIS A 3 -60.06 -47.95 11.55
N PRO A 4 -58.92 -48.43 11.05
CA PRO A 4 -57.73 -48.62 11.87
C PRO A 4 -57.08 -47.27 12.17
N GLY A 5 -56.89 -46.98 13.45
CA GLY A 5 -56.16 -45.80 13.92
C GLY A 5 -54.68 -45.92 13.57
N TYR A 6 -54.18 -44.94 12.81
CA TYR A 6 -52.75 -44.75 12.59
C TYR A 6 -52.13 -44.13 13.86
N THR A 7 -51.39 -44.92 14.62
CA THR A 7 -50.51 -44.43 15.68
C THR A 7 -49.21 -43.94 15.06
N VAL A 8 -49.00 -42.61 15.05
CA VAL A 8 -47.71 -42.00 14.71
C VAL A 8 -46.75 -42.21 15.89
N THR A 9 -45.88 -43.21 15.78
CA THR A 9 -44.73 -43.38 16.67
C THR A 9 -43.72 -42.27 16.37
N LYS A 10 -43.62 -41.26 17.23
CA LYS A 10 -42.50 -40.31 17.21
C LYS A 10 -41.22 -41.07 17.58
N ALA A 11 -40.29 -41.18 16.64
CA ALA A 11 -38.95 -41.68 16.90
C ALA A 11 -38.24 -40.81 17.94
N PRO A 12 -37.40 -41.39 18.82
CA PRO A 12 -36.64 -40.62 19.80
C PRO A 12 -35.62 -39.74 19.07
N VAL A 13 -35.70 -38.43 19.31
CA VAL A 13 -34.75 -37.44 18.77
C VAL A 13 -33.38 -37.71 19.40
N THR A 14 -32.50 -38.37 18.66
CA THR A 14 -31.09 -38.49 19.03
C THR A 14 -30.47 -37.11 18.99
N LYS A 15 -29.86 -36.69 20.12
CA LYS A 15 -29.16 -35.41 20.22
C LYS A 15 -28.14 -35.32 19.08
N SER A 16 -28.32 -34.37 18.16
CA SER A 16 -27.39 -34.13 17.05
C SER A 16 -26.15 -33.37 17.53
N HIS A 17 -25.41 -33.96 18.47
CA HIS A 17 -24.10 -33.50 18.94
C HIS A 17 -23.15 -32.99 17.84
N PRO A 18 -23.03 -33.60 16.64
CA PRO A 18 -22.13 -33.07 15.60
C PRO A 18 -22.49 -31.65 15.13
N ILE A 19 -23.78 -31.29 15.07
CA ILE A 19 -24.21 -29.98 14.54
C ILE A 19 -23.92 -28.86 15.54
N GLN A 20 -24.19 -29.11 16.83
CA GLN A 20 -23.87 -28.17 17.91
C GLN A 20 -22.37 -27.88 17.97
N TRP A 21 -21.53 -28.91 17.82
CA TRP A 21 -20.08 -28.76 17.74
C TRP A 21 -19.63 -27.89 16.57
N HIS A 22 -20.23 -28.05 15.39
CA HIS A 22 -19.91 -27.19 14.25
C HIS A 22 -20.29 -25.72 14.49
N ASN A 23 -21.43 -25.45 15.13
CA ASN A 23 -21.84 -24.09 15.47
C ASN A 23 -20.88 -23.42 16.46
N LEU A 24 -20.39 -24.17 17.46
CA LEU A 24 -19.39 -23.66 18.40
C LEU A 24 -18.05 -23.35 17.72
N ILE A 25 -17.59 -24.23 16.83
CA ILE A 25 -16.35 -24.01 16.06
C ILE A 25 -16.50 -22.76 15.18
N ARG A 26 -17.62 -22.61 14.45
CA ARG A 26 -17.88 -21.42 13.63
C ARG A 26 -17.99 -20.14 14.46
N ALA A 27 -18.63 -20.19 15.63
CA ALA A 27 -18.69 -19.08 16.56
C ALA A 27 -17.30 -18.64 17.03
N LEU A 28 -16.43 -19.61 17.36
CA LEU A 28 -15.03 -19.36 17.72
C LEU A 28 -14.28 -18.65 16.59
N TRP A 29 -14.45 -19.09 15.34
CA TRP A 29 -13.77 -18.48 14.18
C TRP A 29 -14.20 -17.03 13.94
N ILE A 30 -15.51 -16.79 13.87
CA ILE A 30 -16.05 -15.45 13.60
C ILE A 30 -15.72 -14.50 14.76
N GLY A 31 -15.86 -14.98 16.01
CA GLY A 31 -15.46 -14.21 17.19
C GLY A 31 -13.96 -13.94 17.24
N GLY A 32 -13.13 -14.93 16.90
CA GLY A 32 -11.68 -14.80 16.83
C GLY A 32 -11.23 -13.76 15.80
N LEU A 33 -11.85 -13.73 14.62
CA LEU A 33 -11.60 -12.69 13.61
C LEU A 33 -11.97 -11.30 14.11
N ALA A 34 -13.12 -11.16 14.78
CA ALA A 34 -13.54 -9.89 15.36
C ALA A 34 -12.57 -9.40 16.44
N VAL A 35 -12.14 -10.29 17.34
CA VAL A 35 -11.14 -10.00 18.38
C VAL A 35 -9.80 -9.63 17.76
N TYR A 36 -9.38 -10.30 16.69
CA TYR A 36 -8.15 -9.98 15.97
C TYR A 36 -8.18 -8.57 15.36
N ILE A 37 -9.28 -8.18 14.71
CA ILE A 37 -9.44 -6.82 14.17
C ILE A 37 -9.38 -5.77 15.29
N ILE A 38 -10.03 -6.04 16.42
CA ILE A 38 -9.97 -5.16 17.61
C ILE A 38 -8.52 -5.08 18.12
N HIS A 39 -7.81 -6.20 18.20
CA HIS A 39 -6.43 -6.26 18.63
C HIS A 39 -5.52 -5.38 17.75
N LEU A 40 -5.58 -5.55 16.42
CA LEU A 40 -4.82 -4.75 15.46
C LEU A 40 -5.08 -3.24 15.57
N ASN A 41 -6.30 -2.84 15.91
CA ASN A 41 -6.64 -1.44 16.15
C ASN A 41 -6.07 -0.92 17.48
N THR A 42 -6.09 -1.74 18.54
CA THR A 42 -5.55 -1.34 19.85
C THR A 42 -4.04 -1.30 19.91
N THR A 43 -3.34 -2.10 19.09
CA THR A 43 -1.88 -2.11 18.99
C THR A 43 -1.34 -1.08 17.99
N ASP A 44 -2.23 -0.30 17.36
CA ASP A 44 -1.91 0.62 16.26
C ASP A 44 -1.17 -0.09 15.11
N SER A 45 -1.41 -1.39 14.90
CA SER A 45 -0.79 -2.16 13.81
C SER A 45 -1.61 -2.12 12.51
N LEU A 46 -2.82 -1.58 12.55
CA LEU A 46 -3.77 -1.64 11.44
C LEU A 46 -3.26 -0.98 10.15
N HIS A 47 -2.41 0.05 10.29
CA HIS A 47 -1.80 0.77 9.17
C HIS A 47 -0.82 -0.09 8.35
N TYR A 48 -0.33 -1.21 8.89
CA TYR A 48 0.47 -2.18 8.14
C TYR A 48 -0.35 -3.00 7.13
N TYR A 49 -1.66 -3.11 7.33
CA TYR A 49 -2.52 -4.00 6.54
C TYR A 49 -3.48 -3.27 5.61
N LEU A 50 -3.87 -2.04 5.96
CA LEU A 50 -4.93 -1.35 5.24
C LEU A 50 -4.71 0.16 5.20
N ALA A 51 -5.04 0.77 4.06
CA ALA A 51 -5.01 2.22 3.89
C ALA A 51 -5.99 2.94 4.86
N PRO A 52 -5.64 4.11 5.43
CA PRO A 52 -6.45 4.81 6.43
C PRO A 52 -7.91 5.06 6.04
N THR A 53 -8.16 5.30 4.75
CA THR A 53 -9.51 5.51 4.21
C THR A 53 -10.41 4.29 4.35
N MET A 54 -9.85 3.08 4.19
CA MET A 54 -10.57 1.81 4.25
C MET A 54 -10.67 1.25 5.69
N GLN A 55 -9.79 1.68 6.61
CA GLN A 55 -9.78 1.23 8.00
C GLN A 55 -11.11 1.49 8.71
N ARG A 56 -11.74 2.63 8.44
CA ARG A 56 -13.01 3.00 9.08
C ARG A 56 -14.11 1.96 8.84
N LEU A 57 -14.19 1.41 7.62
CA LEU A 57 -15.18 0.39 7.30
C LEU A 57 -14.87 -0.93 8.01
N LEU A 58 -13.60 -1.33 8.03
CA LEU A 58 -13.16 -2.55 8.71
C LEU A 58 -13.42 -2.51 10.22
N LEU A 59 -13.25 -1.34 10.85
CA LEU A 59 -13.51 -1.14 12.29
C LEU A 59 -14.98 -1.28 12.67
N CYS A 60 -15.91 -1.19 11.72
CA CYS A 60 -17.33 -1.47 11.95
C CYS A 60 -17.67 -2.97 11.93
N CYS A 61 -16.84 -3.82 11.30
CA CYS A 61 -17.09 -5.25 11.13
C CYS A 61 -17.12 -6.09 12.43
N PRO A 62 -16.33 -5.78 13.49
CA PRO A 62 -16.36 -6.55 14.73
C PRO A 62 -17.74 -6.60 15.40
N VAL A 63 -18.55 -5.54 15.28
CA VAL A 63 -19.88 -5.46 15.91
C VAL A 63 -20.83 -6.55 15.41
N PRO A 64 -21.15 -6.66 14.11
CA PRO A 64 -21.99 -7.74 13.60
C PRO A 64 -21.33 -9.12 13.76
N PHE A 65 -20.00 -9.23 13.66
CA PHE A 65 -19.32 -10.52 13.84
C PHE A 65 -19.45 -11.04 15.27
N LEU A 66 -19.27 -10.20 16.29
CA LEU A 66 -19.48 -10.60 17.67
C LEU A 66 -20.95 -10.94 17.96
N PHE A 67 -21.89 -10.21 17.37
CA PHE A 67 -23.32 -10.52 17.48
C PHE A 67 -23.67 -11.90 16.90
N ILE A 68 -23.21 -12.18 15.67
CA ILE A 68 -23.41 -13.49 15.02
C ILE A 68 -22.72 -14.60 15.82
N ALA A 69 -21.48 -14.39 16.25
CA ALA A 69 -20.74 -15.35 17.06
C ALA A 69 -21.46 -15.67 18.38
N ALA A 70 -22.03 -14.67 19.05
CA ALA A 70 -22.79 -14.85 20.29
C ALA A 70 -24.06 -15.69 20.07
N ILE A 71 -24.82 -15.43 19.00
CA ILE A 71 -26.01 -16.23 18.64
C ILE A 71 -25.63 -17.67 18.29
N MET A 72 -24.58 -17.86 17.49
CA MET A 72 -24.10 -19.19 17.11
C MET A 72 -23.60 -19.98 18.33
N ALA A 73 -22.91 -19.32 19.27
CA ALA A 73 -22.50 -19.93 20.53
C ALA A 73 -23.71 -20.29 21.39
N TRP A 74 -24.70 -19.41 21.50
CA TRP A 74 -25.94 -19.68 22.23
C TRP A 74 -26.70 -20.88 21.67
N HIS A 75 -26.87 -20.96 20.35
CA HIS A 75 -27.49 -22.13 19.70
C HIS A 75 -26.64 -23.40 19.83
N GLY A 76 -25.32 -23.29 19.82
CA GLY A 76 -24.41 -24.41 20.07
C GLY A 76 -24.52 -24.99 21.48
N LEU A 77 -24.73 -24.13 22.50
CA LEU A 77 -24.81 -24.53 23.91
C LEU A 77 -26.22 -24.91 24.37
N PHE A 78 -27.24 -24.17 23.94
CA PHE A 78 -28.61 -24.25 24.46
C PHE A 78 -29.67 -24.61 23.41
N GLY A 79 -29.29 -24.71 22.12
CA GLY A 79 -30.23 -24.94 21.03
C GLY A 79 -30.75 -26.37 20.97
N ASN A 80 -32.08 -26.51 20.96
CA ASN A 80 -32.74 -27.75 20.54
C ASN A 80 -32.61 -27.89 19.02
N SER A 81 -32.35 -29.10 18.54
CA SER A 81 -31.96 -29.46 17.17
C SER A 81 -33.03 -29.24 16.08
N GLN A 82 -33.97 -28.29 16.25
CA GLN A 82 -35.15 -28.13 15.40
C GLN A 82 -35.20 -26.86 14.54
N LEU A 83 -34.32 -25.88 14.72
CA LEU A 83 -34.32 -24.69 13.86
C LEU A 83 -33.20 -24.77 12.81
N HIS A 84 -33.42 -25.58 11.78
CA HIS A 84 -32.58 -25.61 10.58
C HIS A 84 -33.29 -24.83 9.46
N CYS A 85 -32.98 -23.54 9.33
CA CYS A 85 -33.28 -22.75 8.14
C CYS A 85 -31.98 -22.54 7.34
N ASP A 86 -31.40 -23.63 6.85
CA ASP A 86 -30.25 -23.56 5.95
C ASP A 86 -30.29 -24.76 4.98
N CYS A 87 -31.14 -24.61 3.97
CA CYS A 87 -31.28 -25.58 2.88
C CYS A 87 -30.28 -25.21 1.79
N GLU A 88 -29.03 -25.68 1.87
CA GLU A 88 -28.22 -25.98 0.66
C GLU A 88 -26.90 -26.72 0.97
N HIS A 89 -26.29 -26.59 2.15
CA HIS A 89 -24.98 -27.19 2.45
C HIS A 89 -24.88 -27.89 3.82
N PRO A 90 -25.09 -29.22 3.90
CA PRO A 90 -24.84 -29.96 5.13
C PRO A 90 -23.36 -29.92 5.50
N PRO A 91 -23.01 -29.85 6.81
CA PRO A 91 -21.62 -29.87 7.24
C PRO A 91 -20.93 -31.19 6.83
N PRO A 92 -19.61 -31.18 6.58
CA PRO A 92 -18.88 -32.36 6.13
C PRO A 92 -19.03 -33.51 7.12
N SER A 93 -19.53 -34.64 6.65
CA SER A 93 -19.63 -35.85 7.46
C SER A 93 -18.25 -36.48 7.61
N GLY A 94 -17.80 -36.65 8.86
CA GLY A 94 -16.54 -37.30 9.22
C GLY A 94 -15.52 -36.36 9.88
N TRP A 95 -14.89 -36.85 10.94
CA TRP A 95 -13.94 -36.10 11.77
C TRP A 95 -12.71 -35.61 10.98
N GLY A 96 -12.14 -36.45 10.10
CA GLY A 96 -10.98 -36.09 9.29
C GLY A 96 -11.26 -34.98 8.25
N ARG A 97 -12.37 -35.07 7.52
CA ARG A 97 -12.79 -34.03 6.55
C ARG A 97 -13.11 -32.71 7.24
N SER A 98 -13.81 -32.78 8.37
CA SER A 98 -14.08 -31.60 9.20
C SER A 98 -12.80 -30.95 9.70
N SER A 99 -11.86 -31.74 10.24
CA SER A 99 -10.57 -31.23 10.73
C SER A 99 -9.77 -30.53 9.63
N LEU A 100 -9.70 -31.12 8.43
CA LEU A 100 -9.00 -30.51 7.29
C LEU A 100 -9.64 -29.20 6.83
N MET A 101 -10.97 -29.13 6.73
CA MET A 101 -11.66 -27.91 6.30
C MET A 101 -11.55 -26.78 7.33
N TYR A 102 -11.83 -27.07 8.61
CA TYR A 102 -11.71 -26.05 9.66
C TYR A 102 -10.24 -25.68 9.92
N GLY A 103 -9.32 -26.63 9.79
CA GLY A 103 -7.88 -26.38 9.86
C GLY A 103 -7.40 -25.45 8.74
N LEU A 104 -7.89 -25.62 7.51
CA LEU A 104 -7.54 -24.71 6.41
C LEU A 104 -8.00 -23.27 6.67
N ILE A 105 -9.18 -23.09 7.26
CA ILE A 105 -9.72 -21.77 7.64
C ILE A 105 -9.00 -21.22 8.88
N ALA A 106 -8.48 -22.09 9.74
CA ALA A 106 -7.75 -21.72 10.94
C ALA A 106 -6.42 -21.04 10.68
N ILE A 107 -5.73 -21.53 9.65
CA ILE A 107 -4.34 -21.18 9.36
C ILE A 107 -4.16 -19.65 9.22
N PRO A 108 -4.95 -18.91 8.42
CA PRO A 108 -4.79 -17.46 8.31
C PRO A 108 -4.95 -16.71 9.63
N LEU A 109 -5.93 -17.10 10.48
CA LEU A 109 -6.14 -16.43 11.76
C LEU A 109 -4.99 -16.71 12.72
N VAL A 110 -4.57 -17.98 12.82
CA VAL A 110 -3.44 -18.37 13.67
C VAL A 110 -2.16 -17.68 13.21
N LEU A 111 -1.88 -17.65 11.90
CA LEU A 111 -0.73 -16.94 11.34
C LEU A 111 -0.78 -15.44 11.64
N GLY A 112 -1.97 -14.82 11.58
CA GLY A 112 -2.14 -13.40 11.93
C GLY A 112 -1.73 -13.09 13.37
N PHE A 113 -2.02 -13.98 14.32
CA PHE A 113 -1.59 -13.79 15.73
C PHE A 113 -0.12 -14.18 15.98
N LEU A 114 0.47 -15.06 15.17
CA LEU A 114 1.83 -15.56 15.38
C LEU A 114 2.91 -14.71 14.69
N LEU A 115 2.59 -14.11 13.54
CA LEU A 115 3.54 -13.33 12.75
C LEU A 115 3.60 -11.88 13.24
N PRO A 116 4.80 -11.27 13.30
CA PRO A 116 4.94 -9.87 13.67
C PRO A 116 4.40 -8.96 12.56
N ASP A 117 3.76 -7.86 12.96
CA ASP A 117 3.36 -6.80 12.03
C ASP A 117 4.61 -6.07 11.52
N GLN A 118 4.87 -6.11 10.21
CA GLN A 118 6.03 -5.46 9.60
C GLN A 118 5.67 -4.76 8.29
N ALA A 119 6.37 -3.65 8.01
CA ALA A 119 6.25 -2.96 6.73
C ALA A 119 6.89 -3.76 5.59
N LEU A 120 6.39 -3.57 4.38
CA LEU A 120 7.06 -4.07 3.17
C LEU A 120 8.44 -3.42 3.02
N GLY A 121 9.45 -4.24 2.76
CA GLY A 121 10.84 -3.81 2.59
C GLY A 121 11.44 -4.13 1.22
N SER A 122 12.75 -4.11 1.16
CA SER A 122 13.57 -4.25 -0.04
C SER A 122 13.43 -5.59 -0.75
N SER A 123 13.10 -6.66 -0.01
CA SER A 123 12.80 -7.98 -0.60
C SER A 123 11.60 -7.92 -1.55
N MET A 124 10.55 -7.20 -1.16
CA MET A 124 9.37 -6.97 -2.00
C MET A 124 9.65 -5.95 -3.11
N ALA A 125 10.46 -4.92 -2.82
CA ALA A 125 10.87 -3.96 -3.83
C ALA A 125 11.69 -4.62 -4.95
N SER A 126 12.55 -5.59 -4.61
CA SER A 126 13.35 -6.35 -5.58
C SER A 126 12.53 -7.23 -6.51
N GLN A 127 11.36 -7.69 -6.06
CA GLN A 127 10.47 -8.51 -6.88
C GLN A 127 9.58 -7.67 -7.80
N LYS A 128 9.19 -6.46 -7.34
CA LYS A 128 8.29 -5.57 -8.08
C LYS A 128 9.03 -4.55 -8.97
N GLY A 129 10.28 -4.22 -8.65
CA GLY A 129 11.04 -3.14 -9.26
C GLY A 129 10.59 -1.77 -8.75
N MET A 130 11.54 -0.87 -8.44
CA MET A 130 11.26 0.47 -7.90
C MET A 130 10.82 1.44 -9.00
N SER A 131 9.60 1.97 -8.92
CA SER A 131 9.14 3.03 -9.82
C SER A 131 9.78 4.36 -9.43
N ARG A 132 10.44 5.04 -10.37
CA ARG A 132 11.09 6.35 -10.16
C ARG A 132 10.40 7.49 -10.88
N THR A 133 9.69 7.16 -11.95
CA THR A 133 8.83 8.09 -12.66
C THR A 133 7.44 8.00 -12.06
N TYR A 134 6.84 9.14 -11.78
CA TYR A 134 5.43 9.18 -11.45
C TYR A 134 4.64 9.00 -12.75
N GLY A 135 4.14 7.78 -12.98
CA GLY A 135 3.02 7.62 -13.89
C GLY A 135 1.80 8.26 -13.24
N PRO A 136 1.07 9.18 -13.90
CA PRO A 136 -0.28 9.50 -13.48
C PRO A 136 -1.03 8.19 -13.24
N PRO A 137 -1.98 8.12 -12.29
CA PRO A 137 -2.90 6.99 -12.21
C PRO A 137 -3.76 6.99 -13.47
N GLU A 138 -3.18 6.56 -14.60
CA GLU A 138 -3.89 6.31 -15.82
C GLU A 138 -4.89 5.22 -15.51
N ILE A 139 -6.16 5.59 -15.64
CA ILE A 139 -7.23 4.70 -16.05
C ILE A 139 -6.62 3.66 -16.97
N ARG A 140 -6.48 2.43 -16.47
CA ARG A 140 -5.96 1.23 -17.14
C ARG A 140 -6.39 1.21 -18.61
N ARG A 141 -5.64 1.89 -19.48
CA ARG A 141 -5.75 1.74 -20.91
C ARG A 141 -4.77 0.64 -21.24
N LYS A 142 -5.34 -0.52 -21.57
CA LYS A 142 -4.63 -1.58 -22.26
C LYS A 142 -4.14 -1.00 -23.59
N GLU A 143 -2.92 -0.48 -23.62
CA GLU A 143 -2.16 -0.45 -24.85
C GLU A 143 -1.24 -1.68 -24.81
N PRO A 144 -1.35 -2.59 -25.80
CA PRO A 144 -0.57 -3.80 -25.80
C PRO A 144 0.90 -3.44 -25.98
N LEU A 145 1.77 -4.04 -25.16
CA LEU A 145 3.19 -4.14 -25.43
C LEU A 145 3.35 -4.70 -26.85
N SER A 146 3.81 -3.87 -27.78
CA SER A 146 4.34 -4.38 -29.04
C SER A 146 5.70 -4.98 -28.76
N ASP A 147 5.73 -6.30 -28.71
CA ASP A 147 6.94 -7.10 -28.82
C ASP A 147 7.69 -6.72 -30.11
N THR A 148 9.02 -6.65 -29.99
CA THR A 148 10.02 -6.60 -31.07
C THR A 148 9.91 -5.43 -32.07
N VAL A 149 10.72 -4.39 -31.86
CA VAL A 149 11.26 -3.60 -32.97
C VAL A 149 12.77 -3.43 -32.80
N GLU A 150 13.47 -4.08 -33.72
CA GLU A 150 14.88 -4.00 -34.04
C GLU A 150 15.27 -2.54 -34.33
N LEU A 151 16.33 -2.03 -33.67
CA LEU A 151 16.77 -0.65 -33.77
C LEU A 151 17.53 -0.42 -35.09
N ASP A 152 16.86 0.19 -36.07
CA ASP A 152 17.50 0.84 -37.22
C ASP A 152 17.90 2.28 -36.81
N ILE A 153 19.21 2.52 -36.75
CA ILE A 153 19.79 3.81 -36.40
C ILE A 153 19.89 4.68 -37.66
N LYS A 154 19.12 5.78 -37.70
CA LYS A 154 19.48 6.94 -38.53
C LYS A 154 19.59 8.21 -37.71
N ASP A 155 20.86 8.57 -37.54
CA ASP A 155 21.48 9.81 -37.14
C ASP A 155 20.75 11.08 -37.63
N LEU A 156 20.44 11.99 -36.70
CA LEU A 156 20.25 13.41 -37.04
C LEU A 156 20.93 14.31 -36.00
N SER A 157 22.22 14.49 -36.22
CA SER A 157 23.04 15.62 -35.80
C SER A 157 22.41 17.00 -36.10
N LYS A 158 22.69 17.97 -35.20
CA LYS A 158 22.60 19.44 -35.28
C LYS A 158 21.26 20.12 -34.97
N LYS A 159 21.22 20.76 -33.79
CA LYS A 159 21.09 22.23 -33.69
C LYS A 159 21.60 22.76 -32.34
N THR A 160 22.84 23.24 -32.32
CA THR A 160 23.36 24.13 -31.27
C THR A 160 22.77 25.52 -31.49
N ALA A 161 22.16 26.11 -30.46
CA ALA A 161 21.88 27.54 -30.42
C ALA A 161 22.18 28.07 -29.02
N ASN A 162 23.20 28.92 -28.95
CA ASN A 162 23.49 29.81 -27.84
C ASN A 162 22.24 30.60 -27.44
N VAL A 163 21.95 30.65 -26.14
CA VAL A 163 21.23 31.78 -25.55
C VAL A 163 21.94 32.17 -24.26
N GLU A 164 22.81 33.17 -24.37
CA GLU A 164 23.21 34.01 -23.27
C GLU A 164 22.23 35.18 -23.24
N SER A 165 21.45 35.33 -22.18
CA SER A 165 20.81 36.60 -21.80
C SER A 165 20.23 36.50 -20.39
N SER A 166 20.75 37.38 -19.53
CA SER A 166 20.30 37.75 -18.19
C SER A 166 18.78 37.96 -18.10
N VAL A 167 18.13 37.31 -17.13
CA VAL A 167 16.71 37.55 -16.79
C VAL A 167 16.63 38.03 -15.33
N PRO A 168 15.99 39.19 -15.06
CA PRO A 168 15.71 39.64 -13.70
C PRO A 168 14.60 38.78 -13.08
N ALA A 169 14.59 38.65 -11.74
CA ALA A 169 13.72 37.80 -10.94
C ALA A 169 12.24 37.80 -11.42
N THR A 170 11.90 36.88 -12.29
CA THR A 170 10.56 36.66 -12.84
C THR A 170 9.97 35.45 -12.13
N LYS A 171 8.71 35.53 -11.68
CA LYS A 171 7.98 34.38 -11.12
C LYS A 171 8.16 33.17 -12.04
N VAL A 172 8.76 32.10 -11.53
CA VAL A 172 8.95 30.87 -12.29
C VAL A 172 7.58 30.33 -12.69
N GLN A 173 7.36 30.16 -14.00
CA GLN A 173 6.10 29.68 -14.53
C GLN A 173 6.16 28.17 -14.76
N PHE A 174 5.16 27.46 -14.25
CA PHE A 174 4.99 26.02 -14.45
C PHE A 174 3.87 25.80 -15.47
N VAL A 175 4.25 25.48 -16.70
CA VAL A 175 3.29 25.26 -17.80
C VAL A 175 3.03 23.76 -17.91
N PRO A 176 1.82 23.27 -17.57
CA PRO A 176 1.51 21.85 -17.66
C PRO A 176 1.45 21.40 -19.13
N PRO A 177 1.93 20.18 -19.45
CA PRO A 177 1.89 19.64 -20.81
C PRO A 177 0.46 19.34 -21.30
N ASP A 178 -0.45 19.04 -20.39
CA ASP A 178 -1.84 18.67 -20.67
C ASP A 178 -2.78 19.10 -19.53
N GLU A 179 -4.09 18.84 -19.69
CA GLU A 179 -5.10 19.24 -18.71
C GLU A 179 -5.03 18.46 -17.39
N TYR A 180 -4.68 17.17 -17.43
CA TYR A 180 -4.54 16.32 -16.24
C TYR A 180 -3.32 16.71 -15.40
N SER A 181 -2.29 17.28 -16.04
CA SER A 181 -1.08 17.76 -15.37
C SER A 181 -1.22 19.14 -14.70
N ARG A 182 -2.39 19.80 -14.80
CA ARG A 182 -2.62 21.13 -14.20
C ARG A 182 -2.45 21.14 -12.68
N GLU A 183 -2.79 20.05 -12.02
CA GLU A 183 -2.67 19.93 -10.57
C GLU A 183 -1.19 19.92 -10.15
N PHE A 184 -0.35 19.16 -10.86
CA PHE A 184 1.10 19.13 -10.67
C PHE A 184 1.73 20.51 -10.86
N ALA A 185 1.29 21.27 -11.87
CA ALA A 185 1.77 22.64 -12.07
C ALA A 185 1.44 23.57 -10.89
N LYS A 186 0.21 23.47 -10.34
CA LYS A 186 -0.20 24.25 -9.16
C LYS A 186 0.54 23.83 -7.90
N LEU A 187 0.76 22.53 -7.72
CA LEU A 187 1.55 22.02 -6.60
C LEU A 187 3.00 22.51 -6.74
N ALA A 188 3.57 22.45 -7.93
CA ALA A 188 4.92 22.92 -8.22
C ALA A 188 5.11 24.41 -7.87
N GLU A 189 4.14 25.27 -8.21
CA GLU A 189 4.17 26.70 -7.81
C GLU A 189 4.31 26.87 -6.28
N LYS A 190 3.58 26.08 -5.50
CA LYS A 190 3.63 26.12 -4.03
C LYS A 190 4.93 25.57 -3.49
N LEU A 191 5.35 24.39 -3.95
CA LEU A 191 6.62 23.76 -3.54
C LEU A 191 7.82 24.66 -3.86
N TYR A 192 7.80 25.33 -5.01
CA TYR A 192 8.90 26.20 -5.43
C TYR A 192 9.06 27.44 -4.55
N ALA A 193 7.99 27.89 -3.90
CA ALA A 193 8.03 29.02 -2.97
C ALA A 193 8.74 28.66 -1.64
N GLU A 194 8.86 27.37 -1.29
CA GLU A 194 9.56 26.94 -0.08
C GLU A 194 11.08 27.10 -0.22
N SER A 195 11.76 27.44 0.87
CA SER A 195 13.23 27.44 0.92
C SER A 195 13.80 26.03 0.90
N VAL A 196 13.12 25.09 1.55
CA VAL A 196 13.43 23.65 1.57
C VAL A 196 12.12 22.92 1.34
N ILE A 197 12.04 22.17 0.24
CA ILE A 197 10.86 21.40 -0.13
C ILE A 197 10.74 20.21 0.81
N LYS A 198 9.73 20.21 1.68
CA LYS A 198 9.45 19.06 2.56
C LYS A 198 8.54 18.05 1.85
N VAL A 199 9.00 16.82 1.71
CA VAL A 199 8.21 15.74 1.11
C VAL A 199 7.43 15.02 2.19
N TYR A 200 6.12 15.22 2.18
CA TYR A 200 5.20 14.60 3.15
C TYR A 200 4.67 13.25 2.65
N PRO A 201 4.44 12.25 3.53
CA PRO A 201 3.90 10.95 3.15
C PRO A 201 2.55 11.01 2.42
N GLU A 202 1.70 11.98 2.75
CA GLU A 202 0.35 12.14 2.21
C GLU A 202 0.30 12.67 0.77
N ILE A 203 1.40 13.29 0.31
CA ILE A 203 1.55 13.83 -1.06
C ILE A 203 2.92 13.45 -1.64
N PHE A 204 3.50 12.34 -1.18
CA PHE A 204 4.88 11.96 -1.50
C PHE A 204 5.06 11.76 -3.00
N SER A 205 4.14 10.98 -3.60
CA SER A 205 4.16 10.67 -5.02
C SER A 205 3.88 11.89 -5.90
N GLU A 206 2.99 12.77 -5.46
CA GLU A 206 2.59 13.98 -6.17
C GLU A 206 3.67 15.06 -6.10
N THR A 207 4.37 15.13 -4.96
CA THR A 207 5.51 16.03 -4.77
C THR A 207 6.66 15.61 -5.68
N LEU A 208 7.07 14.34 -5.66
CA LEU A 208 8.13 13.86 -6.55
C LEU A 208 7.72 13.91 -8.02
N GLY A 209 6.46 13.58 -8.34
CA GLY A 209 5.93 13.71 -9.70
C GLY A 209 5.91 15.15 -10.21
N SER A 210 5.59 16.13 -9.36
CA SER A 210 5.64 17.55 -9.73
C SER A 210 7.07 18.00 -9.99
N ILE A 211 8.02 17.55 -9.17
CA ILE A 211 9.44 17.86 -9.33
C ILE A 211 9.98 17.20 -10.61
N ASP A 212 9.61 15.94 -10.86
CA ASP A 212 9.99 15.18 -12.04
C ASP A 212 9.39 15.75 -13.34
N MET A 213 8.18 16.31 -13.29
CA MET A 213 7.58 16.98 -14.45
C MET A 213 8.27 18.32 -14.77
N PHE A 214 8.77 19.03 -13.76
CA PHE A 214 9.36 20.36 -13.88
C PHE A 214 10.84 20.39 -13.44
N GLN A 215 11.60 19.36 -13.81
CA GLN A 215 12.97 19.12 -13.31
C GLN A 215 13.87 20.34 -13.48
N ARG A 216 13.80 21.01 -14.64
CA ARG A 216 14.64 22.17 -14.95
C ARG A 216 14.44 23.33 -13.99
N GLN A 217 13.19 23.58 -13.60
CA GLN A 217 12.83 24.63 -12.66
C GLN A 217 13.33 24.28 -11.26
N PHE A 218 13.20 23.01 -10.85
CA PHE A 218 13.59 22.54 -9.52
C PHE A 218 15.09 22.27 -9.34
N ALA A 219 15.88 22.26 -10.41
CA ALA A 219 17.31 22.04 -10.34
C ALA A 219 17.99 22.94 -9.29
N GLY A 220 18.71 22.33 -8.35
CA GLY A 220 19.41 23.01 -7.27
C GLY A 220 18.56 23.42 -6.06
N LYS A 221 17.23 23.26 -6.08
CA LYS A 221 16.39 23.52 -4.92
C LYS A 221 16.69 22.51 -3.79
N ALA A 222 16.64 22.98 -2.55
CA ALA A 222 16.79 22.13 -1.39
C ALA A 222 15.52 21.29 -1.16
N ILE A 223 15.70 20.02 -0.79
CA ILE A 223 14.62 19.07 -0.53
C ILE A 223 14.95 18.24 0.71
N SER A 224 13.92 17.87 1.46
CA SER A 224 14.00 16.97 2.61
C SER A 224 12.93 15.89 2.51
N LEU A 225 13.34 14.63 2.60
CA LEU A 225 12.47 13.47 2.43
C LEU A 225 12.95 12.27 3.24
N THR A 226 12.03 11.37 3.58
CA THR A 226 12.31 10.17 4.37
C THR A 226 11.85 8.92 3.61
N GLY A 227 12.63 7.85 3.66
CA GLY A 227 12.27 6.55 3.08
C GLY A 227 13.21 5.46 3.56
N PHE A 228 12.97 4.24 3.09
CA PHE A 228 13.88 3.12 3.32
C PHE A 228 14.93 3.04 2.20
N VAL A 229 16.13 2.60 2.58
CA VAL A 229 17.25 2.40 1.65
C VAL A 229 17.04 1.10 0.87
N TYR A 230 17.01 1.21 -0.45
CA TYR A 230 16.90 0.10 -1.40
C TYR A 230 18.06 0.13 -2.39
N ARG A 231 18.61 -1.06 -2.70
CA ARG A 231 19.67 -1.24 -3.69
C ARG A 231 19.26 -2.28 -4.72
N ASP A 232 19.21 -1.88 -5.97
CA ASP A 232 19.04 -2.79 -7.09
C ASP A 232 20.41 -3.23 -7.62
N LYS A 233 20.55 -4.50 -8.01
CA LYS A 233 21.82 -5.08 -8.49
C LYS A 233 22.43 -4.35 -9.71
N SER A 234 21.62 -3.59 -10.44
CA SER A 234 22.05 -2.80 -11.60
C SER A 234 22.63 -1.42 -11.24
N MET A 235 22.62 -1.02 -9.97
CA MET A 235 23.09 0.30 -9.51
C MET A 235 24.57 0.32 -9.13
N GLU A 236 25.21 1.48 -9.28
CA GLU A 236 26.52 1.77 -8.69
C GLU A 236 26.39 1.96 -7.17
N HIS A 237 26.54 0.88 -6.41
CA HIS A 237 26.28 0.85 -4.98
C HIS A 237 27.20 1.74 -4.12
N GLU A 238 28.38 2.08 -4.62
CA GLU A 238 29.35 2.89 -3.88
C GLU A 238 28.92 4.37 -3.75
N SER A 239 28.11 4.86 -4.69
CA SER A 239 27.69 6.26 -4.80
C SER A 239 26.18 6.47 -4.83
N HIS A 240 25.40 5.40 -5.04
CA HIS A 240 23.94 5.51 -5.21
C HIS A 240 23.14 4.46 -4.41
N PHE A 241 21.97 4.89 -3.95
CA PHE A 241 20.89 3.99 -3.55
C PHE A 241 19.54 4.62 -3.88
N ALA A 242 18.48 3.82 -3.98
CA ALA A 242 17.12 4.33 -4.06
C ALA A 242 16.58 4.57 -2.66
N LEU A 243 15.99 5.75 -2.43
CA LEU A 243 15.19 6.02 -1.25
C LEU A 243 13.72 5.86 -1.62
N GLY A 244 13.10 4.82 -1.08
CA GLY A 244 11.74 4.43 -1.44
C GLY A 244 10.75 4.43 -0.30
N ARG A 245 9.48 4.46 -0.66
CA ARG A 245 8.34 4.06 0.17
C ARG A 245 7.40 3.20 -0.69
N PHE A 246 6.54 2.41 -0.06
CA PHE A 246 5.51 1.67 -0.80
C PHE A 246 4.25 2.52 -0.94
N LEU A 247 3.84 2.77 -2.18
CA LEU A 247 2.56 3.36 -2.53
C LEU A 247 1.47 2.29 -2.44
N VAL A 248 0.49 2.52 -1.57
CA VAL A 248 -0.60 1.57 -1.30
C VAL A 248 -1.93 2.23 -1.63
N MET A 249 -2.82 1.51 -2.34
CA MET A 249 -4.15 2.02 -2.66
C MET A 249 -5.19 1.50 -1.67
N CYS A 250 -5.17 0.21 -1.35
CA CYS A 250 -6.06 -0.39 -0.36
C CYS A 250 -5.35 -1.28 0.65
N CYS A 251 -4.36 -2.08 0.24
CA CYS A 251 -3.66 -3.03 1.11
C CYS A 251 -2.27 -3.42 0.56
N PRO A 252 -1.37 -4.04 1.36
CA PRO A 252 -0.03 -4.45 0.93
C PRO A 252 0.04 -5.29 -0.36
N ALA A 253 -1.05 -5.96 -0.74
CA ALA A 253 -1.10 -6.73 -1.97
C ALA A 253 -0.96 -5.84 -3.23
N ASP A 254 -1.56 -4.65 -3.23
CA ASP A 254 -1.47 -3.69 -4.33
C ASP A 254 -0.25 -2.77 -4.27
N ALA A 255 0.54 -2.87 -3.20
CA ALA A 255 1.62 -1.96 -2.91
C ALA A 255 2.68 -1.92 -4.04
N ALA A 256 3.00 -0.74 -4.53
CA ALA A 256 4.07 -0.53 -5.51
C ALA A 256 5.23 0.25 -4.86
N PRO A 257 6.47 -0.22 -4.95
CA PRO A 257 7.62 0.54 -4.46
C PRO A 257 7.81 1.79 -5.34
N PHE A 258 7.89 2.96 -4.70
CA PHE A 258 8.04 4.25 -5.36
C PHE A 258 9.10 5.08 -4.64
N GLY A 259 10.01 5.71 -5.39
CA GLY A 259 11.13 6.42 -4.77
C GLY A 259 12.00 7.19 -5.75
N VAL A 260 13.06 7.78 -5.21
CA VAL A 260 14.01 8.60 -5.96
C VAL A 260 15.43 8.10 -5.77
N MET A 261 16.28 8.35 -6.76
CA MET A 261 17.70 8.05 -6.66
C MET A 261 18.37 9.04 -5.70
N ILE A 262 19.16 8.53 -4.76
CA ILE A 262 20.02 9.32 -3.89
C ILE A 262 21.46 9.13 -4.32
N HIS A 263 22.14 10.24 -4.61
CA HIS A 263 23.58 10.29 -4.77
C HIS A 263 24.21 10.70 -3.44
N VAL A 264 25.10 9.87 -2.90
CA VAL A 264 25.87 10.17 -1.70
C VAL A 264 27.23 9.45 -1.73
N PRO A 265 28.34 10.11 -1.31
CA PRO A 265 29.60 9.41 -1.13
C PRO A 265 29.47 8.29 -0.10
N ASN A 266 30.11 7.15 -0.36
CA ASN A 266 30.07 5.96 0.51
C ASN A 266 28.65 5.46 0.77
N ALA A 267 27.84 5.35 -0.29
CA ALA A 267 26.46 4.87 -0.18
C ALA A 267 26.37 3.51 0.54
N ASP A 268 27.35 2.62 0.41
CA ASP A 268 27.40 1.32 1.11
C ASP A 268 27.39 1.39 2.65
N SER A 269 27.68 2.55 3.23
CA SER A 269 27.60 2.74 4.69
C SER A 269 26.17 2.69 5.25
N TYR A 270 25.15 2.79 4.40
CA TYR A 270 23.73 2.79 4.82
C TYR A 270 23.08 1.42 4.54
N PRO A 271 22.75 0.61 5.56
CA PRO A 271 22.19 -0.72 5.34
C PRO A 271 20.89 -0.70 4.54
N THR A 272 20.68 -1.70 3.68
CA THR A 272 19.37 -1.94 3.04
C THR A 272 18.30 -2.14 4.13
N ASP A 273 17.07 -1.66 3.88
CA ASP A 273 15.94 -1.63 4.83
C ASP A 273 16.11 -0.70 6.03
N SER A 274 17.21 0.06 6.11
CA SER A 274 17.31 1.15 7.08
C SER A 274 16.48 2.36 6.66
N TRP A 275 15.89 3.03 7.65
CA TRP A 275 15.16 4.28 7.44
C TRP A 275 16.08 5.47 7.63
N VAL A 276 16.05 6.37 6.66
CA VAL A 276 16.87 7.59 6.69
C VAL A 276 16.05 8.79 6.24
N GLN A 277 16.33 9.93 6.84
CA GLN A 277 15.97 11.24 6.32
C GLN A 277 17.14 11.79 5.50
N ILE A 278 16.84 12.20 4.28
CA ILE A 278 17.77 12.85 3.36
C ILE A 278 17.45 14.33 3.32
N ASP A 279 18.45 15.15 3.62
CA ASP A 279 18.46 16.56 3.24
C ASP A 279 19.46 16.71 2.09
N GLY A 280 19.07 17.42 1.03
CA GLY A 280 19.89 17.51 -0.16
C GLY A 280 19.42 18.54 -1.16
N THR A 281 19.98 18.47 -2.36
CA THR A 281 19.60 19.31 -3.50
C THR A 281 19.11 18.48 -4.67
N ILE A 282 18.08 18.97 -5.35
CA ILE A 282 17.52 18.32 -6.54
C ILE A 282 18.52 18.46 -7.70
N GLY A 283 18.83 17.34 -8.31
CA GLY A 283 19.65 17.21 -9.51
C GLY A 283 18.93 16.43 -10.60
N SER A 284 19.66 16.08 -11.64
CA SER A 284 19.20 15.27 -12.76
C SER A 284 20.19 14.14 -12.98
N ALA A 285 19.67 12.95 -13.23
CA ALA A 285 20.39 11.76 -13.63
C ALA A 285 19.81 11.23 -14.95
N GLN A 286 20.59 10.40 -15.63
CA GLN A 286 20.18 9.71 -16.84
C GLN A 286 20.11 8.22 -16.53
N VAL A 287 18.92 7.63 -16.64
CA VAL A 287 18.70 6.19 -16.44
C VAL A 287 18.12 5.63 -17.73
N ASN A 288 18.83 4.68 -18.36
CA ASN A 288 18.43 4.09 -19.65
C ASN A 288 18.19 5.12 -20.79
N GLY A 289 18.83 6.30 -20.73
CA GLY A 289 18.64 7.37 -21.72
C GLY A 289 17.47 8.31 -21.44
N GLU A 290 16.76 8.13 -20.33
CA GLU A 290 15.72 9.03 -19.85
C GLU A 290 16.23 9.93 -18.71
N ASP A 291 15.94 11.23 -18.80
CA ASP A 291 16.20 12.20 -17.73
C ASP A 291 15.26 11.92 -16.55
N THR A 292 15.83 11.66 -15.38
CA THR A 292 15.09 11.49 -14.13
C THR A 292 15.70 12.36 -13.03
N ILE A 293 14.91 12.67 -12.02
CA ILE A 293 15.42 13.42 -10.87
C ILE A 293 16.34 12.54 -10.01
N GLU A 294 17.43 13.15 -9.53
CA GLU A 294 18.27 12.58 -8.48
C GLU A 294 18.29 13.57 -7.30
N ILE A 295 18.46 13.07 -6.08
CA ILE A 295 18.75 13.92 -4.93
C ILE A 295 20.22 13.74 -4.55
N ARG A 296 21.00 14.81 -4.64
CA ARG A 296 22.35 14.85 -4.09
C ARG A 296 22.27 15.12 -2.60
N ALA A 297 22.52 14.09 -1.80
CA ALA A 297 22.43 14.20 -0.35
C ALA A 297 23.56 15.08 0.19
N THR A 298 23.20 16.07 0.99
CA THR A 298 24.15 16.86 1.79
C THR A 298 24.22 16.35 3.23
N LYS A 299 23.13 15.73 3.71
CA LYS A 299 23.05 15.10 5.02
C LYS A 299 22.13 13.87 4.96
N VAL A 300 22.59 12.78 5.56
CA VAL A 300 21.80 11.56 5.77
C VAL A 300 21.67 11.35 7.27
N THR A 301 20.44 11.33 7.78
CA THR A 301 20.15 11.14 9.20
C THR A 301 19.40 9.82 9.38
N PRO A 302 19.96 8.83 10.10
CA PRO A 302 19.21 7.65 10.48
C PRO A 302 17.99 8.03 11.31
N VAL A 303 16.85 7.44 11.01
CA VAL A 303 15.59 7.65 11.75
C VAL A 303 14.94 6.30 12.01
N ASP A 304 14.12 6.23 13.05
CA ASP A 304 13.27 5.07 13.25
C ASP A 304 12.23 4.98 12.12
N GLN A 305 11.74 3.76 11.88
CA GLN A 305 10.64 3.56 10.93
C GLN A 305 9.45 4.47 11.31
N PRO A 306 8.96 5.31 10.39
CA PRO A 306 7.79 6.13 10.64
C PRO A 306 6.57 5.28 10.98
N SER A 307 5.68 5.81 11.83
CA SER A 307 4.38 5.19 12.12
C SER A 307 3.52 5.00 10.87
N THR A 308 3.81 5.75 9.80
CA THR A 308 3.23 5.56 8.47
C THR A 308 4.34 5.19 7.47
N PRO A 309 4.68 3.89 7.35
CA PRO A 309 5.75 3.45 6.43
C PRO A 309 5.32 3.53 4.96
N TYR A 310 4.01 3.49 4.70
CA TYR A 310 3.43 3.58 3.37
C TYR A 310 3.08 5.02 2.99
N ILE A 311 2.96 5.24 1.68
CA ILE A 311 2.43 6.48 1.10
C ILE A 311 1.13 6.17 0.36
N TYR A 312 0.33 7.20 0.16
CA TYR A 312 -0.98 7.11 -0.47
C TYR A 312 -1.10 8.20 -1.53
N THR A 313 -1.95 7.98 -2.52
CA THR A 313 -2.28 9.03 -3.49
C THR A 313 -3.25 10.03 -2.86
N SER A 314 -3.09 11.30 -3.23
CA SER A 314 -4.04 12.35 -2.90
C SER A 314 -4.92 12.67 -4.11
N ALA A 315 -6.24 12.71 -3.87
CA ALA A 315 -7.19 13.16 -4.90
C ALA A 315 -7.08 14.66 -5.20
N ASN A 316 -6.49 15.43 -4.28
CA ASN A 316 -6.19 16.86 -4.48
C ASN A 316 -4.97 17.23 -3.63
N SER A 317 -3.80 17.04 -4.22
CA SER A 317 -2.50 17.30 -3.64
C SER A 317 -2.29 18.76 -3.24
N VAL A 318 -2.87 19.71 -3.98
CA VAL A 318 -2.78 21.15 -3.70
C VAL A 318 -3.51 21.51 -2.41
N VAL A 319 -4.74 21.01 -2.23
CA VAL A 319 -5.52 21.22 -0.99
C VAL A 319 -4.86 20.49 0.17
N THR A 320 -4.40 19.25 -0.05
CA THR A 320 -3.72 18.47 0.99
C THR A 320 -2.45 19.17 1.47
N TYR A 321 -1.67 19.74 0.54
CA TYR A 321 -0.51 20.56 0.86
C TYR A 321 -0.89 21.76 1.73
N ASP A 322 -1.95 22.50 1.37
CA ASP A 322 -2.41 23.65 2.15
C ASP A 322 -2.85 23.25 3.57
N GLU A 323 -3.50 22.09 3.73
CA GLU A 323 -3.83 21.55 5.05
C GLU A 323 -2.59 21.18 5.87
N LEU A 324 -1.56 20.62 5.23
CA LEU A 324 -0.29 20.25 5.89
C LEU A 324 0.52 21.46 6.35
N GLN A 325 0.49 22.57 5.61
CA GLN A 325 1.17 23.82 6.00
C GLN A 325 0.50 24.54 7.18
N ASN A 326 -0.78 24.25 7.42
CA ASN A 326 -1.57 24.85 8.50
C ASN A 326 -1.55 24.03 9.81
N LYS A 327 -0.88 22.86 9.82
CA LYS A 327 -0.69 22.02 11.02
C LYS A 327 0.60 22.38 11.75
#